data_AF-H3NKN7-F1
#
_entry.id   AF-H3NKN7-F1
#
_cell.length_a   1.000
_cell.length_b   1.000
_cell.length_c   1.000
_cell.angle_alpha   90.00
_cell.angle_beta   90.00
_cell.angle_gamma   90.00
#
_symmetry.space_group_name_H-M   'P 1'
#
loop_
_entity.id
_entity.type
_entity.pdbx_description
1 polymer ?
#
loop_
_entity_poly.entity_id
_entity_poly.type
_entity_poly.pdbx_seq_one_letter_code
_entity_poly.pdbx_strand_id
1 'polypeptide(L)'
;MSQTVYTNYWFSRRDNVRKEHGSFASEEEAIQAIKAWWDLQGDEYSNVTERRTNSGEWEVAYGDGNYYYRVVKREVDFDLPSQKVKLRKPGEIESLRKKLNLDKDLYLFDELAEPYRDRLVQAMGDGKKVQTYLYDEYGRLVKPIN
;
A
#
# COMPACT_ATOMS: atom_id res chain seq x y z
N MET A 1 -5.48 -8.48 23.82
CA MET A 1 -6.71 -7.66 23.80
C MET A 1 -7.10 -7.58 22.34
N SER A 2 -8.31 -8.02 21.98
CA SER A 2 -8.79 -7.88 20.61
C SER A 2 -8.97 -6.38 20.31
N GLN A 3 -8.44 -5.93 19.18
CA GLN A 3 -8.67 -4.57 18.68
C GLN A 3 -9.42 -4.64 17.35
N THR A 4 -10.25 -3.63 17.12
CA THR A 4 -10.92 -3.47 15.83
C THR A 4 -9.97 -2.79 14.85
N VAL A 5 -9.80 -3.39 13.67
CA VAL A 5 -9.03 -2.82 12.56
C VAL A 5 -9.87 -2.82 11.28
N TYR A 6 -9.46 -1.98 10.34
CA TYR A 6 -10.06 -1.87 9.01
C TYR A 6 -9.03 -2.31 7.98
N THR A 7 -9.29 -3.41 7.30
CA THR A 7 -8.32 -4.02 6.38
C THR A 7 -8.74 -3.79 4.93
N ASN A 8 -7.79 -3.30 4.13
CA ASN A 8 -7.96 -3.09 2.70
C ASN A 8 -7.72 -4.37 1.92
N TYR A 9 -8.72 -4.75 1.14
CA TYR A 9 -8.62 -5.85 0.19
C TYR A 9 -8.83 -5.37 -1.23
N TRP A 10 -7.91 -5.71 -2.12
CA TRP A 10 -8.08 -5.61 -3.55
C TRP A 10 -8.60 -6.93 -4.12
N PHE A 11 -9.56 -6.85 -5.03
CA PHE A 11 -10.16 -8.00 -5.68
C PHE A 11 -10.10 -7.87 -7.20
N SER A 12 -9.69 -8.95 -7.88
CA SER A 12 -9.91 -9.17 -9.32
C SER A 12 -10.96 -10.26 -9.48
N ARG A 13 -12.14 -9.90 -9.99
CA ARG A 13 -13.20 -10.85 -10.38
C ARG A 13 -12.78 -11.69 -11.57
N ARG A 14 -11.98 -11.12 -12.47
CA ARG A 14 -11.49 -11.80 -13.68
C ARG A 14 -10.60 -13.00 -13.32
N ASP A 15 -9.71 -12.81 -12.34
CA ASP A 15 -8.73 -13.83 -11.97
C ASP A 15 -9.10 -14.57 -10.67
N ASN A 16 -10.23 -14.21 -10.05
CA ASN A 16 -10.66 -14.67 -8.73
C ASN A 16 -9.56 -14.50 -7.65
N VAL A 17 -8.84 -13.37 -7.70
CA VAL A 17 -7.73 -13.06 -6.81
C VAL A 17 -8.18 -12.05 -5.76
N ARG A 18 -7.81 -12.32 -4.50
CA ARG A 18 -7.94 -11.39 -3.37
C ARG A 18 -6.55 -11.09 -2.80
N LYS A 19 -6.20 -9.82 -2.68
CA LYS A 19 -4.93 -9.36 -2.09
C LYS A 19 -5.19 -8.42 -0.92
N GLU A 20 -4.49 -8.63 0.18
CA GLU A 20 -4.49 -7.72 1.32
C GLU A 20 -3.44 -6.63 1.11
N HIS A 21 -3.83 -5.37 1.25
CA HIS A 21 -2.91 -4.23 1.08
C HIS A 21 -2.34 -3.77 2.43
N GLY A 22 -3.21 -3.55 3.43
CA GLY A 22 -2.84 -3.10 4.77
C GLY A 22 -4.04 -3.07 5.73
N SER A 23 -3.76 -2.91 7.02
CA SER A 23 -4.77 -2.75 8.08
C SER A 23 -4.57 -1.41 8.80
N PHE A 24 -5.67 -0.79 9.21
CA PHE A 24 -5.71 0.58 9.73
C PHE A 24 -6.60 0.68 10.97
N ALA A 25 -6.42 1.74 11.77
CA ALA A 25 -7.16 1.95 13.01
C ALA A 25 -8.60 2.44 12.75
N SER A 26 -8.83 3.14 11.64
CA SER A 26 -10.14 3.66 11.23
C SER A 26 -10.49 3.32 9.78
N GLU A 27 -11.79 3.35 9.47
CA GLU A 27 -12.28 3.18 8.10
C GLU A 27 -11.79 4.31 7.19
N GLU A 28 -11.75 5.53 7.71
CA GLU A 28 -11.29 6.72 6.98
C GLU A 28 -9.83 6.57 6.56
N GLU A 29 -8.94 6.13 7.45
CA GLU A 29 -7.55 5.84 7.12
C GLU A 29 -7.43 4.75 6.05
N ALA A 30 -8.24 3.69 6.15
CA ALA A 30 -8.25 2.61 5.18
C ALA A 30 -8.66 3.11 3.77
N ILE A 31 -9.69 3.95 3.68
CA ILE A 31 -10.11 4.59 2.42
C ILE A 31 -9.00 5.50 1.89
N GLN A 32 -8.39 6.32 2.75
CA GLN A 32 -7.31 7.23 2.35
C GLN A 32 -6.06 6.47 1.86
N ALA A 33 -5.76 5.31 2.45
CA ALA A 33 -4.68 4.45 1.99
C ALA A 33 -4.93 3.89 0.57
N ILE A 34 -6.18 3.54 0.23
CA ILE A 34 -6.54 3.13 -1.15
C ILE A 34 -6.31 4.29 -2.11
N LYS A 35 -6.75 5.50 -1.74
CA LYS A 35 -6.57 6.71 -2.57
C LYS A 35 -5.09 7.06 -2.75
N ALA A 36 -4.28 6.96 -1.69
CA ALA A 36 -2.84 7.16 -1.77
C ALA A 36 -2.17 6.11 -2.68
N TRP A 37 -2.62 4.86 -2.64
CA TRP A 37 -2.14 3.81 -3.56
C TRP A 37 -2.47 4.16 -5.01
N TRP A 38 -3.69 4.62 -5.28
CA TRP A 38 -4.13 5.01 -6.63
C TRP A 38 -3.31 6.17 -7.19
N ASP A 39 -3.08 7.20 -6.37
CA ASP A 39 -2.28 8.36 -6.73
C ASP A 39 -0.83 7.97 -7.08
N LEU A 40 -0.23 7.04 -6.33
CA LEU A 40 1.11 6.51 -6.63
C LEU A 40 1.18 5.79 -7.98
N GLN A 41 0.15 5.04 -8.36
CA GLN A 41 0.16 4.36 -9.66
C GLN A 41 0.06 5.35 -10.83
N GLY A 42 -0.46 6.56 -10.59
CA GLY A 42 -0.74 7.53 -11.65
C GLY A 42 -1.81 7.06 -12.61
N ASP A 43 -2.61 6.07 -12.20
CA ASP A 43 -3.71 5.51 -13.00
C ASP A 43 -4.90 6.46 -12.95
N GLU A 44 -5.38 6.90 -14.12
CA GLU A 44 -6.68 7.55 -14.24
C GLU A 44 -7.78 6.48 -14.17
N TYR A 45 -8.17 6.11 -12.94
CA TYR A 45 -9.27 5.18 -12.71
C TYR A 45 -10.58 5.80 -13.22
N SER A 46 -11.11 5.26 -14.32
CA SER A 46 -12.40 5.64 -14.89
C SER A 46 -13.55 4.85 -14.24
N ASN A 47 -14.78 5.37 -14.34
CA ASN A 47 -16.01 4.71 -13.86
C ASN A 47 -15.98 4.31 -12.37
N VAL A 48 -15.36 5.13 -11.54
CA VAL A 48 -15.26 4.88 -10.10
C VAL A 48 -16.65 4.92 -9.48
N THR A 49 -17.05 3.82 -8.84
CA THR A 49 -18.34 3.70 -8.15
C THR A 49 -18.10 3.26 -6.70
N GLU A 50 -18.46 4.13 -5.76
CA GLU A 50 -18.43 3.83 -4.33
C GLU A 50 -19.80 3.32 -3.86
N ARG A 51 -19.82 2.28 -3.04
CA ARG A 51 -21.04 1.75 -2.44
C ARG A 51 -20.80 1.16 -1.05
N ARG A 52 -21.90 1.00 -0.30
CA ARG A 52 -21.94 0.18 0.91
C ARG A 52 -22.49 -1.21 0.57
N THR A 53 -21.83 -2.26 1.04
CA THR A 53 -22.36 -3.61 0.95
C THR A 53 -23.53 -3.77 1.92
N ASN A 54 -24.32 -4.84 1.75
CA ASN A 54 -25.40 -5.17 2.70
C ASN A 54 -24.88 -5.46 4.12
N SER A 55 -23.60 -5.81 4.24
CA SER A 55 -22.91 -6.05 5.52
C SER A 55 -22.25 -4.79 6.09
N GLY A 56 -22.37 -3.64 5.39
CA GLY A 56 -21.90 -2.33 5.85
C GLY A 56 -20.46 -1.97 5.42
N GLU A 57 -19.75 -2.87 4.73
CA GLU A 57 -18.40 -2.57 4.25
C GLU A 57 -18.43 -1.51 3.15
N TRP A 58 -17.43 -0.62 3.16
CA TRP A 58 -17.21 0.28 2.04
C TRP A 58 -16.51 -0.46 0.90
N GLU A 59 -16.99 -0.26 -0.33
CA GLU A 59 -16.44 -0.85 -1.54
C GLU A 59 -16.35 0.21 -2.63
N VAL A 60 -15.22 0.23 -3.34
CA VAL A 60 -15.02 1.04 -4.55
C VAL A 60 -14.65 0.15 -5.72
N ALA A 61 -15.48 0.16 -6.76
CA ALA A 61 -15.20 -0.48 -8.03
C ALA A 61 -14.71 0.56 -9.04
N TYR A 62 -13.90 0.12 -10.01
CA TYR A 62 -13.34 1.00 -11.04
C TYR A 62 -13.15 0.26 -12.37
N GLY A 63 -12.96 1.03 -13.45
CA GLY A 63 -12.73 0.54 -14.80
C GLY A 63 -13.96 -0.16 -15.40
N ASP A 64 -13.83 -1.45 -15.66
CA ASP A 64 -14.86 -2.33 -16.22
C ASP A 64 -15.69 -3.07 -15.15
N GLY A 65 -15.46 -2.76 -13.87
CA GLY A 65 -16.14 -3.39 -12.74
C GLY A 65 -15.59 -4.78 -12.37
N ASN A 66 -14.52 -5.25 -13.03
CA ASN A 66 -13.83 -6.49 -12.65
C ASN A 66 -12.88 -6.29 -11.46
N TYR A 67 -12.50 -5.05 -11.17
CA TYR A 67 -11.59 -4.71 -10.08
C TYR A 67 -12.28 -3.83 -9.05
N TYR A 68 -12.08 -4.15 -7.78
CA TYR A 68 -12.60 -3.34 -6.68
C TYR A 68 -11.75 -3.45 -5.42
N TYR A 69 -11.78 -2.39 -4.62
CA TYR A 69 -11.29 -2.42 -3.25
C TYR A 69 -12.46 -2.53 -2.28
N ARG A 70 -12.26 -3.24 -1.17
CA ARG A 70 -13.20 -3.30 -0.05
C ARG A 70 -12.47 -3.10 1.27
N VAL A 71 -13.04 -2.25 2.12
CA VAL A 71 -12.58 -2.04 3.50
C VAL A 71 -13.41 -2.93 4.41
N VAL A 72 -12.75 -3.90 5.06
CA VAL A 72 -13.42 -4.87 5.94
C VAL A 72 -13.04 -4.61 7.39
N LYS A 73 -14.05 -4.40 8.24
CA LYS A 73 -13.87 -4.32 9.69
C LYS A 73 -13.57 -5.72 10.25
N ARG A 74 -12.50 -5.84 11.04
CA ARG A 74 -12.05 -7.10 11.64
C ARG A 74 -11.66 -6.89 13.10
N GLU A 75 -11.89 -7.89 13.92
CA GLU A 75 -11.28 -7.97 15.26
C GLU A 75 -10.02 -8.83 15.17
N VAL A 76 -8.91 -8.31 15.68
CA VAL A 76 -7.59 -8.95 15.60
C VAL A 76 -6.85 -8.87 16.93
N ASP A 77 -6.00 -9.85 17.20
CA ASP A 77 -5.19 -9.92 18.41
C ASP A 77 -3.75 -9.39 18.23
N PHE A 78 -3.44 -8.81 17.07
CA PHE A 78 -2.14 -8.20 16.79
C PHE A 78 -2.20 -6.68 16.87
N ASP A 79 -1.07 -6.05 17.16
CA ASP A 79 -0.89 -4.61 17.08
C ASP A 79 -0.64 -4.14 15.66
N LEU A 80 -1.30 -3.05 15.25
CA LEU A 80 -1.06 -2.44 13.96
C LEU A 80 0.42 -2.09 13.79
N PRO A 81 1.01 -2.36 12.61
CA PRO A 81 2.39 -2.00 12.35
C PRO A 81 2.58 -0.49 12.45
N SER A 82 3.76 -0.07 12.90
CA SER A 82 4.07 1.36 12.99
C SER A 82 4.27 1.93 11.59
N GLN A 83 3.60 3.05 11.30
CA GLN A 83 3.84 3.85 10.10
C GLN A 83 5.13 4.67 10.18
N LYS A 84 5.80 4.73 11.35
CA LYS A 84 7.06 5.45 11.49
C LYS A 84 8.18 4.70 10.76
N VAL A 85 8.79 5.36 9.78
CA VAL A 85 9.95 4.81 9.04
C VAL A 85 11.23 5.42 9.56
N LYS A 86 12.23 4.57 9.84
CA LYS A 86 13.59 5.01 10.11
C LYS A 86 14.38 4.98 8.81
N LEU A 87 14.73 6.14 8.28
CA LEU A 87 15.54 6.24 7.07
C LEU A 87 16.94 5.69 7.31
N ARG A 88 17.44 4.93 6.32
CA ARG A 88 18.81 4.41 6.28
C ARG A 88 19.80 5.55 6.05
N LYS A 89 21.00 5.44 6.62
CA LYS A 89 22.08 6.40 6.35
C LYS A 89 22.61 6.23 4.92
N PRO A 90 23.21 7.27 4.30
CA PRO A 90 23.77 7.16 2.94
C PRO A 90 24.68 5.94 2.73
N GLY A 91 25.59 5.66 3.67
CA GLY A 91 26.47 4.49 3.57
C GLY A 91 25.75 3.13 3.67
N GLU A 92 24.60 3.06 4.35
CA GLU A 92 23.76 1.85 4.41
C GLU A 92 23.00 1.66 3.09
N ILE A 93 22.52 2.75 2.48
CA ILE A 93 21.87 2.75 1.17
C ILE A 93 22.85 2.24 0.12
N GLU A 94 24.04 2.84 0.02
CA GLU A 94 25.07 2.41 -0.93
C GLU A 94 25.47 0.94 -0.77
N SER A 95 25.61 0.48 0.49
CA SER A 95 25.93 -0.92 0.79
C SER A 95 24.82 -1.86 0.32
N LEU A 96 23.55 -1.49 0.55
CA LEU A 96 22.40 -2.28 0.14
C LEU A 96 22.26 -2.32 -1.39
N ARG A 97 22.45 -1.17 -2.07
CA ARG A 97 22.45 -1.10 -3.54
C ARG A 97 23.50 -2.03 -4.15
N LYS A 98 24.72 -2.02 -3.59
CA LYS A 98 25.81 -2.92 -4.04
C LYS A 98 25.48 -4.38 -3.77
N LYS A 99 24.97 -4.70 -2.57
CA LYS A 99 24.60 -6.08 -2.20
C LYS A 99 23.54 -6.66 -3.13
N LEU A 100 22.56 -5.85 -3.51
CA LEU A 100 21.44 -6.26 -4.36
C LEU A 100 21.73 -6.09 -5.86
N ASN A 101 22.91 -5.57 -6.21
CA ASN A 101 23.30 -5.21 -7.58
C ASN A 101 22.20 -4.40 -8.30
N LEU A 102 21.72 -3.33 -7.66
CA LEU A 102 20.58 -2.55 -8.17
C LEU A 102 20.97 -1.69 -9.36
N ASP A 103 20.14 -1.78 -10.41
CA ASP A 103 20.17 -0.87 -11.54
C ASP A 103 19.84 0.58 -11.13
N LYS A 104 20.21 1.53 -11.99
CA LYS A 104 19.98 2.96 -11.75
C LYS A 104 18.50 3.35 -11.74
N ASP A 105 17.66 2.56 -12.41
CA ASP A 105 16.22 2.79 -12.51
C ASP A 105 15.44 2.21 -11.31
N LEU A 106 16.14 1.51 -10.40
CA LEU A 106 15.57 0.97 -9.18
C LEU A 106 15.98 1.81 -7.97
N TYR A 107 14.98 2.22 -7.21
CA TYR A 107 15.12 3.07 -6.04
C TYR A 107 14.74 2.28 -4.78
N LEU A 108 15.56 2.42 -3.74
CA LEU A 108 15.15 2.06 -2.38
C LEU A 108 14.17 3.10 -1.85
N PHE A 109 13.32 2.71 -0.90
CA PHE A 109 12.39 3.64 -0.24
C PHE A 109 13.07 4.94 0.23
N ASP A 110 14.28 4.83 0.78
CA ASP A 110 15.03 5.96 1.32
C ASP A 110 15.48 6.97 0.24
N GLU A 111 15.59 6.53 -1.01
CA GLU A 111 16.04 7.32 -2.17
C GLU A 111 14.90 8.07 -2.86
N LEU A 112 13.64 7.72 -2.57
CA LEU A 112 12.47 8.39 -3.13
C LEU A 112 12.30 9.79 -2.54
N ALA A 113 11.72 10.69 -3.34
CA ALA A 113 11.30 12.00 -2.87
C ALA A 113 10.26 11.86 -1.75
N GLU A 114 10.30 12.78 -0.77
CA GLU A 114 9.44 12.75 0.41
C GLU A 114 7.94 12.57 0.12
N PRO A 115 7.34 13.24 -0.89
CA PRO A 115 5.93 13.05 -1.22
C PRO A 115 5.58 11.59 -1.56
N TYR A 116 6.47 10.87 -2.24
CA TYR A 116 6.24 9.46 -2.57
C TYR A 116 6.42 8.56 -1.36
N ARG A 117 7.40 8.87 -0.50
CA ARG A 117 7.65 8.12 0.75
C ARG A 117 6.44 8.17 1.68
N ASP A 118 5.89 9.36 1.89
CA ASP A 118 4.72 9.55 2.76
C ASP A 118 3.49 8.82 2.23
N ARG A 119 3.23 8.94 0.92
CA ARG A 119 2.13 8.22 0.25
C ARG A 119 2.29 6.71 0.34
N LEU A 120 3.51 6.18 0.20
CA LEU A 120 3.78 4.74 0.32
C LEU A 120 3.49 4.21 1.72
N VAL A 121 3.92 4.96 2.75
CA VAL A 121 3.65 4.62 4.15
C VAL A 121 2.16 4.64 4.42
N GLN A 122 1.46 5.67 3.95
CA GLN A 122 0.01 5.79 4.07
C GLN A 122 -0.72 4.64 3.35
N ALA A 123 -0.31 4.32 2.11
CA ALA A 123 -0.95 3.29 1.30
C ALA A 123 -0.79 1.88 1.88
N MET A 124 0.40 1.56 2.43
CA MET A 124 0.69 0.23 2.98
C MET A 124 0.30 0.09 4.45
N GLY A 125 0.20 1.21 5.19
CA GLY A 125 -0.07 1.23 6.63
C GLY A 125 1.07 0.64 7.48
N ASP A 126 2.22 0.32 6.89
CA ASP A 126 3.34 -0.36 7.54
C ASP A 126 4.68 0.24 7.08
N GLY A 127 5.34 0.95 8.00
CA GLY A 127 6.61 1.63 7.74
C GLY A 127 7.80 0.69 7.57
N LYS A 128 7.72 -0.57 8.02
CA LYS A 128 8.75 -1.57 7.76
C LYS A 128 8.54 -2.21 6.39
N LYS A 129 7.29 -2.48 6.04
CA LYS A 129 6.91 -3.10 4.75
C LYS A 129 7.35 -2.25 3.56
N VAL A 130 7.25 -0.92 3.64
CA VAL A 130 7.76 -0.06 2.55
C VAL A 130 9.27 -0.20 2.32
N GLN A 131 10.04 -0.62 3.33
CA GLN A 131 11.48 -0.82 3.18
C GLN A 131 11.88 -2.20 2.63
N THR A 132 10.91 -3.08 2.37
CA THR A 132 11.14 -4.44 1.80
C THR A 132 10.89 -4.52 0.30
N TYR A 133 10.63 -3.39 -0.37
CA TYR A 133 10.40 -3.34 -1.81
C TYR A 133 11.35 -2.36 -2.51
N LEU A 134 11.49 -2.58 -3.81
CA LEU A 134 12.13 -1.68 -4.75
C LEU A 134 11.06 -0.93 -5.54
N TYR A 135 11.38 0.31 -5.84
CA TYR A 135 10.49 1.26 -6.49
C TYR A 135 11.12 1.83 -7.75
N ASP A 136 10.29 2.43 -8.60
CA ASP A 136 10.77 3.33 -9.65
C ASP A 136 10.86 4.78 -9.15
N GLU A 137 11.24 5.71 -10.02
CA GLU A 137 11.38 7.14 -9.70
C GLU A 137 10.08 7.82 -9.22
N TYR A 138 8.92 7.23 -9.52
CA TYR A 138 7.59 7.74 -9.15
C TYR A 138 7.04 7.06 -7.89
N GLY A 139 7.82 6.18 -7.23
CA GLY A 139 7.38 5.46 -6.05
C GLY A 139 6.44 4.29 -6.34
N ARG A 140 6.36 3.81 -7.59
CA ARG A 140 5.58 2.62 -7.94
C ARG A 140 6.38 1.36 -7.61
N LEU A 141 5.71 0.38 -7.04
CA LEU A 141 6.33 -0.85 -6.58
C LEU A 141 6.75 -1.71 -7.78
N VAL A 142 8.03 -2.06 -7.85
CA VAL A 142 8.59 -2.89 -8.93
C VAL A 142 8.73 -4.34 -8.49
N LYS A 143 9.46 -4.61 -7.39
CA LYS A 143 9.68 -5.97 -6.88
C LYS A 143 10.08 -5.97 -5.40
N PRO A 144 9.84 -7.07 -4.65
CA PRO A 144 10.36 -7.22 -3.30
C PRO A 144 11.90 -7.34 -3.28
N ILE A 145 12.50 -6.93 -2.17
CA ILE A 145 13.90 -7.16 -1.85
C ILE A 145 14.00 -8.58 -1.28
N ASN A 146 14.63 -9.49 -2.03
CA ASN A 146 14.98 -10.84 -1.57
C ASN A 146 16.40 -10.89 -1.02
#